data_AF-A0A7K4HA78-F1
#
_entry.id   AF-A0A7K4HA78-F1
#
_cell.length_a   1.000
_cell.length_b   1.000
_cell.length_c   1.000
_cell.angle_alpha   90.00
_cell.angle_beta   90.00
_cell.angle_gamma   90.00
#
_symmetry.space_group_name_H-M   'P 1'
#
loop_
_entity.id
_entity.type
_entity.pdbx_description
1 polymer ?
#
loop_
_entity_poly.entity_id
_entity_poly.type
_entity_poly.pdbx_seq_one_letter_code
_entity_poly.pdbx_strand_id
1 'polypeptide(L)'
;MQQSSIKDSAVTHVKIAHDFQKQILEIPSLIRVINNYYYNKSVVQAKLKPLKLKRFKEGITTIENDKQRLNILPTALNALRGDLLHKRDTFRFPDSMILFEAWMNLGIDALYPRLALHYKFPGLLKGEKTRHVFQFTFSTSRGFGFPIYFGPEFYGYFLTIGKILESLFKWSHTICHRANQAIFLVGKRYGIKRHHPGEFESVIISEYENHMFKGTDTLLHGYFTQDPKNLGIYSNLDETLKNIMFSYSIGDHAMNIDKKIQEPSIKIPLMTHDYIVKTYNVNFYKYLKNLISMKNLLIKKILLYKKLRKEYINNLKRIERIKFRIDQSKTVSIPKLKLSQRYSKIQEYSLHIKLMEQLIEMLWTSPLYSHTIHYTINEDPDLKKTTVNSSTANFDNKSINSIFLSYVTHFEENNKFIFKEFEVLDELEKISDTMGTMWLYFKEKHFNFALNKLNELSTLSLVNQDYNKIVNDYVNNLIPIFSIYEIFNRSLSESVYPESIPQTKRLGAYIASFLTSRFNPFGVNLMNLFNKLAFYNWSYFIVKRDLNQTRFFNIIFKLPIWKYIPNNITKKILDSKN
;
A
#
# COMPACT_ATOMS: atom_id res chain seq x y z
N MET A 1 -6.75 20.81 -27.06
CA MET A 1 -8.18 20.42 -27.05
C MET A 1 -8.63 20.31 -25.60
N GLN A 2 -9.67 21.08 -25.28
CA GLN A 2 -10.42 21.28 -24.03
C GLN A 2 -9.67 21.10 -22.70
N GLN A 3 -9.22 22.25 -22.19
CA GLN A 3 -9.09 22.53 -20.76
C GLN A 3 -10.43 22.24 -20.06
N SER A 4 -10.48 21.21 -19.23
CA SER A 4 -11.36 21.20 -18.06
C SER A 4 -10.45 21.28 -16.84
N SER A 5 -10.14 22.51 -16.43
CA SER A 5 -9.90 22.77 -15.01
C SER A 5 -11.06 22.12 -14.24
N ILE A 6 -10.75 21.41 -13.16
CA ILE A 6 -11.70 20.96 -12.15
C ILE A 6 -12.46 22.20 -11.65
N LYS A 7 -13.53 22.58 -12.35
CA LYS A 7 -14.41 23.69 -12.03
C LYS A 7 -15.84 23.17 -12.20
N ASP A 8 -16.54 23.18 -11.07
CA ASP A 8 -17.99 23.29 -10.97
C ASP A 8 -18.87 22.07 -11.31
N SER A 9 -18.44 20.88 -10.91
CA SER A 9 -19.39 19.91 -10.35
C SER A 9 -19.03 19.67 -8.89
N ALA A 10 -19.75 20.35 -7.98
CA ALA A 10 -19.64 20.33 -6.52
C ALA A 10 -18.45 19.53 -5.96
N VAL A 11 -17.28 20.18 -5.83
CA VAL A 11 -16.13 19.56 -5.17
C VAL A 11 -16.54 19.24 -3.73
N THR A 12 -16.82 17.97 -3.49
CA THR A 12 -17.16 17.48 -2.15
C THR A 12 -15.87 17.52 -1.33
N HIS A 13 -15.95 17.90 -0.06
CA HIS A 13 -14.79 17.97 0.82
C HIS A 13 -15.02 17.12 2.05
N VAL A 14 -13.95 16.54 2.60
CA VAL A 14 -13.97 15.87 3.89
C VAL A 14 -13.13 16.64 4.91
N LYS A 15 -13.59 16.62 6.17
CA LYS A 15 -12.89 17.26 7.29
C LYS A 15 -11.88 16.29 7.89
N ILE A 16 -10.65 16.75 8.06
CA ILE A 16 -9.60 16.03 8.76
C ILE A 16 -9.15 16.83 9.98
N ALA A 17 -9.08 16.17 11.13
CA ALA A 17 -8.58 16.73 12.37
C ALA A 17 -7.16 17.26 12.16
N HIS A 18 -6.95 18.53 12.50
CA HIS A 18 -5.73 19.22 12.16
C HIS A 18 -5.30 20.20 13.25
N ASP A 19 -5.12 19.65 14.45
CA ASP A 19 -4.67 20.37 15.63
C ASP A 19 -3.21 20.85 15.56
N PHE A 20 -2.89 21.76 16.47
CA PHE A 20 -1.55 22.34 16.60
C PHE A 20 -0.47 21.27 16.84
N GLN A 21 -0.82 20.18 17.54
CA GLN A 21 0.09 19.07 17.75
C GLN A 21 0.45 18.38 16.42
N LYS A 22 -0.54 18.11 15.56
CA LYS A 22 -0.32 17.56 14.21
C LYS A 22 0.49 18.53 13.34
N GLN A 23 0.16 19.82 13.35
CA GLN A 23 0.89 20.85 12.61
C GLN A 23 2.38 20.89 12.95
N ILE A 24 2.72 20.75 14.23
CA ILE A 24 4.10 20.80 14.71
C ILE A 24 4.83 19.50 14.45
N LEU A 25 4.23 18.35 14.80
CA LEU A 25 4.95 17.08 14.80
C LEU A 25 5.04 16.42 13.41
N GLU A 26 4.21 16.83 12.44
CA GLU A 26 4.38 16.41 11.04
C GLU A 26 5.63 17.04 10.40
N ILE A 27 6.06 18.24 10.82
CA ILE A 27 7.25 18.92 10.30
C ILE A 27 8.54 18.09 10.46
N PRO A 28 8.94 17.67 11.67
CA PRO A 28 10.13 16.83 11.84
C PRO A 28 9.95 15.46 11.20
N SER A 29 8.71 14.95 11.11
CA SER A 29 8.41 13.68 10.42
C SER A 29 8.69 13.77 8.91
N LEU A 30 8.21 14.83 8.25
CA LEU A 30 8.45 15.16 6.85
C LEU A 30 9.95 15.28 6.55
N ILE A 31 10.66 16.11 7.31
CA ILE A 31 12.07 16.40 7.05
C ILE A 31 12.93 15.14 7.22
N ARG A 32 12.59 14.30 8.19
CA ARG A 32 13.25 13.01 8.35
C ARG A 32 13.02 12.08 7.16
N VAL A 33 11.81 12.03 6.60
CA VAL A 33 11.51 11.24 5.40
C VAL A 33 12.36 11.75 4.22
N ILE A 34 12.44 13.07 4.02
CA ILE A 34 13.31 13.67 2.98
C ILE A 34 14.78 13.25 3.19
N ASN A 35 15.29 13.39 4.41
CA ASN A 35 16.67 13.05 4.74
C ASN A 35 16.97 11.56 4.50
N ASN A 36 16.06 10.67 4.92
CA ASN A 36 16.19 9.23 4.69
C ASN A 36 16.10 8.88 3.19
N TYR A 37 15.22 9.57 2.46
CA TYR A 37 15.09 9.40 1.02
C TYR A 37 16.41 9.73 0.31
N TYR A 38 17.00 10.90 0.56
CA TYR A 38 18.27 11.26 -0.07
C TYR A 38 19.44 10.41 0.40
N TYR A 39 19.46 9.96 1.66
CA TYR A 39 20.42 8.97 2.13
C TYR A 39 20.33 7.68 1.29
N ASN A 40 19.14 7.09 1.19
CA ASN A 40 18.93 5.86 0.42
C ASN A 40 19.25 6.06 -1.06
N LYS A 41 18.83 7.19 -1.65
CA LYS A 41 19.16 7.56 -3.03
C LYS A 41 20.67 7.59 -3.24
N SER A 42 21.43 8.21 -2.33
CA SER A 42 22.90 8.24 -2.41
C SER A 42 23.54 6.86 -2.30
N VAL A 43 23.03 5.99 -1.43
CA VAL A 43 23.51 4.60 -1.26
C VAL A 43 23.25 3.79 -2.51
N VAL A 44 22.06 3.89 -3.10
CA VAL A 44 21.70 3.20 -4.34
C VAL A 44 22.55 3.72 -5.51
N GLN A 45 22.71 5.05 -5.63
CA GLN A 45 23.56 5.64 -6.66
C GLN A 45 25.03 5.20 -6.51
N ALA A 46 25.56 5.12 -5.29
CA ALA A 46 26.90 4.62 -5.02
C ALA A 46 27.08 3.15 -5.43
N LYS A 47 26.05 2.31 -5.25
CA LYS A 47 26.04 0.91 -5.74
C LYS A 47 25.90 0.80 -7.26
N LEU A 48 25.12 1.70 -7.87
CA LEU A 48 24.89 1.71 -9.32
C LEU A 48 26.06 2.31 -10.11
N LYS A 49 26.77 3.30 -9.55
CA LYS A 49 27.91 3.98 -10.20
C LYS A 49 28.97 3.01 -10.73
N PRO A 50 29.50 2.04 -9.97
CA PRO A 50 30.47 1.07 -10.50
C PRO A 50 29.87 0.12 -11.54
N LEU A 51 28.58 -0.23 -11.43
CA LEU A 51 27.89 -1.05 -12.44
C LEU A 51 27.68 -0.29 -13.75
N LYS A 52 27.35 1.01 -13.68
CA LYS A 52 27.28 1.90 -14.84
C LYS A 52 28.65 2.06 -15.49
N LEU A 53 29.69 2.29 -14.70
CA LEU A 53 31.08 2.39 -15.19
C LEU A 53 31.56 1.08 -15.80
N LYS A 54 31.25 -0.07 -15.20
CA LYS A 54 31.61 -1.39 -15.74
C LYS A 54 30.88 -1.66 -17.06
N ARG A 55 29.56 -1.43 -17.12
CA ARG A 55 28.77 -1.60 -18.35
C ARG A 55 29.10 -0.57 -19.43
N PHE A 56 29.45 0.65 -19.06
CA PHE A 56 29.93 1.66 -19.98
C PHE A 56 31.30 1.28 -20.55
N LYS A 57 32.20 0.74 -19.71
CA LYS A 57 33.47 0.17 -20.18
C LYS A 57 33.25 -1.04 -21.08
N GLU A 58 32.36 -1.96 -20.70
CA GLU A 58 31.97 -3.11 -21.51
C GLU A 58 31.38 -2.65 -22.86
N GLY A 59 30.45 -1.70 -22.85
CA GLY A 59 29.87 -1.09 -24.05
C GLY A 59 30.91 -0.38 -24.91
N ILE A 60 31.85 0.37 -24.34
CA ILE A 60 32.99 0.95 -25.07
C ILE A 60 33.84 -0.15 -25.69
N THR A 61 34.18 -1.22 -24.98
CA THR A 61 34.98 -2.32 -25.55
C THR A 61 34.24 -3.06 -26.66
N THR A 62 32.90 -3.17 -26.59
CA THR A 62 32.09 -3.71 -27.69
C THR A 62 32.07 -2.75 -28.89
N ILE A 63 31.98 -1.44 -28.65
CA ILE A 63 32.03 -0.39 -29.68
C ILE A 63 33.43 -0.25 -30.32
N GLU A 64 34.51 -0.52 -29.57
CA GLU A 64 35.88 -0.53 -30.11
C GLU A 64 36.11 -1.70 -31.08
N ASN A 65 35.37 -2.80 -30.91
CA ASN A 65 35.44 -3.98 -31.77
C ASN A 65 34.56 -3.88 -33.03
N ASP A 66 33.52 -3.04 -33.05
CA ASP A 66 32.64 -2.84 -34.20
C ASP A 66 32.90 -1.50 -34.93
N LYS A 67 33.36 -1.56 -36.18
CA LYS A 67 33.80 -0.42 -37.01
C LYS A 67 32.69 0.56 -37.48
N GLN A 68 31.52 0.64 -36.84
CA GLN A 68 30.45 1.58 -37.21
C GLN A 68 30.22 2.63 -36.10
N ARG A 69 31.01 3.72 -36.17
CA ARG A 69 31.43 4.51 -35.00
C ARG A 69 30.54 5.65 -34.49
N LEU A 70 29.41 6.02 -35.11
CA LEU A 70 28.70 7.27 -34.71
C LEU A 70 27.19 7.16 -34.45
N ASN A 71 26.51 6.13 -34.95
CA ASN A 71 25.04 6.04 -34.84
C ASN A 71 24.55 5.20 -33.65
N ILE A 72 25.44 4.47 -32.98
CA ILE A 72 25.08 3.50 -31.93
C ILE A 72 25.19 4.10 -30.52
N LEU A 73 26.01 5.14 -30.34
CA LEU A 73 26.26 5.78 -29.04
C LEU A 73 24.99 6.36 -28.38
N PRO A 74 24.11 7.08 -29.11
CA PRO A 74 22.86 7.60 -28.54
C PRO A 74 21.90 6.46 -28.13
N THR A 75 21.86 5.39 -28.92
CA THR A 75 21.01 4.21 -28.70
C THR A 75 21.46 3.41 -27.49
N ALA A 76 22.78 3.22 -27.31
CA ALA A 76 23.35 2.58 -26.13
C ALA A 76 23.15 3.40 -24.85
N LEU A 77 23.26 4.73 -24.93
CA LEU A 77 22.96 5.64 -23.82
C LEU A 77 21.47 5.64 -23.45
N ASN A 78 20.58 5.54 -24.44
CA ASN A 78 19.13 5.42 -24.22
C ASN A 78 18.75 4.04 -23.65
N ALA A 79 19.37 2.95 -24.11
CA ALA A 79 19.19 1.62 -23.53
C ALA A 79 19.66 1.56 -22.07
N LEU A 80 20.80 2.19 -21.74
CA LEU A 80 21.29 2.35 -20.36
C LEU A 80 20.33 3.15 -19.47
N ARG A 81 19.52 4.05 -20.05
CA ARG A 81 18.52 4.85 -19.35
C ARG A 81 17.22 4.06 -19.12
N GLY A 82 16.79 3.27 -20.11
CA GLY A 82 15.64 2.35 -19.99
C GLY A 82 15.87 1.23 -18.99
N ASP A 83 17.06 0.63 -18.97
CA ASP A 83 17.42 -0.47 -18.05
C ASP A 83 17.52 -0.07 -16.57
N LEU A 84 17.70 1.22 -16.27
CA LEU A 84 17.69 1.74 -14.91
C LEU A 84 16.30 1.72 -14.28
N LEU A 85 15.25 1.79 -15.10
CA LEU A 85 13.87 1.64 -14.68
C LEU A 85 13.52 0.16 -14.44
N HIS A 86 14.22 -0.77 -15.12
CA HIS A 86 13.91 -2.21 -15.09
C HIS A 86 14.58 -3.02 -13.97
N LYS A 87 15.51 -2.49 -13.18
CA LYS A 87 16.07 -3.24 -12.03
C LYS A 87 15.13 -3.25 -10.82
N ARG A 88 14.33 -4.32 -10.77
CA ARG A 88 13.45 -4.83 -9.70
C ARG A 88 13.71 -4.33 -8.26
N ASP A 89 12.67 -3.69 -7.73
CA ASP A 89 11.85 -4.18 -6.60
C ASP A 89 12.41 -4.11 -5.17
N THR A 90 13.14 -3.04 -4.84
CA THR A 90 13.33 -2.59 -3.44
C THR A 90 12.81 -1.18 -3.13
N PHE A 91 12.04 -0.59 -4.04
CA PHE A 91 11.17 0.55 -3.75
C PHE A 91 9.85 0.34 -4.51
N ARG A 92 8.76 -0.05 -3.84
CA ARG A 92 7.42 0.05 -4.44
C ARG A 92 7.04 1.54 -4.46
N PHE A 93 7.60 2.25 -5.43
CA PHE A 93 7.09 3.39 -6.19
C PHE A 93 8.15 3.89 -7.22
N PRO A 94 8.69 3.06 -8.13
CA PRO A 94 9.74 3.50 -9.05
C PRO A 94 9.24 4.59 -10.02
N ASP A 95 7.96 4.48 -10.41
CA ASP A 95 7.34 5.37 -11.39
C ASP A 95 6.90 6.72 -10.81
N SER A 96 6.88 6.90 -9.48
CA SER A 96 6.49 8.17 -8.86
C SER A 96 7.57 8.79 -7.99
N MET A 97 8.82 8.30 -8.01
CA MET A 97 9.92 8.99 -7.32
C MET A 97 10.02 10.46 -7.73
N ILE A 98 9.79 10.74 -9.02
CA ILE A 98 9.71 12.09 -9.55
C ILE A 98 8.51 12.84 -8.97
N LEU A 99 7.33 12.21 -8.90
CA LEU A 99 6.13 12.81 -8.31
C LEU A 99 6.32 13.13 -6.83
N PHE A 100 6.94 12.22 -6.10
CA PHE A 100 7.25 12.38 -4.69
C PHE A 100 8.26 13.50 -4.47
N GLU A 101 9.37 13.53 -5.21
CA GLU A 101 10.33 14.65 -5.14
C GLU A 101 9.65 15.98 -5.46
N ALA A 102 8.79 16.01 -6.48
CA ALA A 102 8.02 17.19 -6.86
C ALA A 102 7.06 17.62 -5.75
N TRP A 103 6.36 16.68 -5.12
CA TRP A 103 5.48 16.95 -3.98
C TRP A 103 6.27 17.46 -2.78
N MET A 104 7.41 16.83 -2.46
CA MET A 104 8.30 17.24 -1.39
C MET A 104 8.87 18.65 -1.59
N ASN A 105 9.13 19.04 -2.84
CA ASN A 105 9.60 20.39 -3.19
C ASN A 105 8.57 21.49 -2.90
N LEU A 106 7.31 21.15 -2.62
CA LEU A 106 6.30 22.10 -2.18
C LEU A 106 6.47 22.54 -0.71
N GLY A 107 7.39 21.93 0.03
CA GLY A 107 7.72 22.32 1.39
C GLY A 107 6.58 22.07 2.38
N ILE A 108 6.12 23.10 3.09
CA ILE A 108 5.11 22.94 4.15
C ILE A 108 3.79 22.38 3.60
N ASP A 109 3.46 22.66 2.34
CA ASP A 109 2.19 22.23 1.72
C ASP A 109 2.17 20.72 1.46
N ALA A 110 3.33 20.05 1.59
CA ALA A 110 3.42 18.60 1.56
C ALA A 110 2.98 17.94 2.88
N LEU A 111 2.89 18.66 4.01
CA LEU A 111 2.66 18.05 5.33
C LEU A 111 1.33 17.32 5.48
N TYR A 112 0.33 17.68 4.66
CA TYR A 112 -1.05 17.27 4.87
C TYR A 112 -1.55 16.38 3.73
N PRO A 113 -2.54 15.53 4.01
CA PRO A 113 -3.19 14.76 2.96
C PRO A 113 -3.78 15.72 1.94
N ARG A 114 -3.48 15.48 0.67
CA ARG A 114 -3.85 16.42 -0.40
C ARG A 114 -5.21 16.11 -1.00
N LEU A 115 -5.63 14.85 -0.94
CA LEU A 115 -6.92 14.40 -1.44
C LEU A 115 -7.37 13.11 -0.75
N ALA A 116 -8.68 12.88 -0.79
CA ALA A 116 -9.30 11.61 -0.44
C ALA A 116 -10.01 11.04 -1.68
N LEU A 117 -9.87 9.73 -1.90
CA LEU A 117 -10.69 9.00 -2.87
C LEU A 117 -11.74 8.18 -2.13
N HIS A 118 -12.96 8.22 -2.64
CA HIS A 118 -14.07 7.41 -2.15
C HIS A 118 -14.41 6.33 -3.16
N TYR A 119 -14.40 5.08 -2.69
CA TYR A 119 -14.84 3.93 -3.46
C TYR A 119 -16.06 3.29 -2.81
N LYS A 120 -17.02 2.89 -3.64
CA LYS A 120 -18.17 2.07 -3.22
C LYS A 120 -17.85 0.60 -3.52
N PHE A 121 -18.16 -0.29 -2.58
CA PHE A 121 -18.03 -1.73 -2.70
C PHE A 121 -19.30 -2.44 -2.18
N PRO A 122 -19.63 -3.64 -2.67
CA PRO A 122 -20.74 -4.42 -2.11
C PRO A 122 -20.50 -4.78 -0.63
N GLY A 123 -21.56 -4.80 0.19
CA GLY A 123 -21.49 -5.34 1.54
C GLY A 123 -21.18 -6.84 1.55
N LEU A 124 -20.36 -7.29 2.50
CA LEU A 124 -20.01 -8.71 2.68
C LEU A 124 -20.52 -9.25 4.02
N LEU A 125 -20.67 -8.37 5.02
CA LEU A 125 -21.13 -8.73 6.35
C LEU A 125 -22.66 -8.85 6.40
N LYS A 126 -23.17 -9.62 7.37
CA LYS A 126 -24.62 -9.81 7.54
C LYS A 126 -25.30 -8.46 7.79
N GLY A 127 -26.28 -8.12 6.95
CA GLY A 127 -27.03 -6.87 7.00
C GLY A 127 -26.28 -5.64 6.48
N GLU A 128 -25.07 -5.79 5.94
CA GLU A 128 -24.30 -4.72 5.30
C GLU A 128 -24.81 -4.51 3.86
N LYS A 129 -25.23 -3.30 3.52
CA LYS A 129 -25.71 -2.92 2.18
C LYS A 129 -24.55 -2.51 1.28
N THR A 130 -23.80 -1.51 1.72
CA THR A 130 -22.74 -0.87 0.95
C THR A 130 -21.54 -0.61 1.85
N ARG A 131 -20.36 -0.86 1.31
CA ARG A 131 -19.09 -0.54 1.95
C ARG A 131 -18.44 0.65 1.25
N HIS A 132 -18.07 1.67 2.00
CA HIS A 132 -17.39 2.86 1.50
C HIS A 132 -15.95 2.88 2.00
N VAL A 133 -14.99 2.82 1.09
CA VAL A 133 -13.56 2.96 1.41
C VAL A 133 -13.15 4.39 1.11
N PHE A 134 -12.59 5.07 2.10
CA PHE A 134 -11.98 6.38 1.96
C PHE A 134 -10.47 6.22 2.03
N GLN A 135 -9.78 6.49 0.93
CA GLN A 135 -8.32 6.41 0.81
C GLN A 135 -7.73 7.82 0.80
N PHE A 136 -6.88 8.12 1.77
CA PHE A 136 -6.19 9.38 1.94
C PHE A 136 -4.75 9.26 1.44
N THR A 137 -4.33 10.21 0.62
CA THR A 137 -2.98 10.22 0.04
C THR A 137 -2.10 11.23 0.75
N PHE A 138 -1.04 10.75 1.41
CA PHE A 138 -0.05 11.55 2.14
C PHE A 138 1.25 11.68 1.34
N SER A 139 1.94 12.81 1.48
CA SER A 139 3.24 12.99 0.85
C SER A 139 4.30 12.12 1.52
N THR A 140 4.19 11.95 2.84
CA THR A 140 5.16 11.29 3.69
C THR A 140 4.70 9.90 4.10
N SER A 141 5.68 9.05 4.34
CA SER A 141 5.46 7.68 4.75
C SER A 141 5.29 7.52 6.26
N ARG A 142 4.63 6.43 6.66
CA ARG A 142 4.64 5.75 7.95
C ARG A 142 6.00 5.87 8.60
N GLY A 143 6.07 6.06 9.90
CA GLY A 143 7.32 6.07 10.63
C GLY A 143 7.17 6.82 11.93
N PHE A 144 7.45 6.14 13.04
CA PHE A 144 7.40 6.71 14.38
C PHE A 144 8.05 8.09 14.43
N GLY A 145 7.28 9.16 14.68
CA GLY A 145 7.81 10.51 14.88
C GLY A 145 8.55 10.62 16.21
N PHE A 146 9.62 9.83 16.40
CA PHE A 146 10.39 9.92 17.64
C PHE A 146 11.05 11.29 17.73
N PRO A 147 11.01 11.95 18.91
CA PRO A 147 11.64 13.25 19.09
C PRO A 147 13.14 13.16 18.81
N ILE A 148 13.60 14.06 17.96
CA ILE A 148 15.02 14.43 17.89
C ILE A 148 15.35 15.07 19.23
N TYR A 149 16.30 14.51 19.97
CA TYR A 149 16.71 15.09 21.24
C TYR A 149 17.60 16.32 21.01
N PHE A 150 17.20 17.41 21.64
CA PHE A 150 18.04 18.57 21.85
C PHE A 150 18.22 18.74 23.36
N GLY A 151 19.38 19.26 23.78
CA GLY A 151 19.63 19.58 25.18
C GLY A 151 18.61 20.60 25.71
N PRO A 152 18.31 20.63 27.03
CA PRO A 152 17.37 21.57 27.62
C PRO A 152 17.66 23.05 27.26
N GLU A 153 18.93 23.41 27.05
CA GLU A 153 19.39 24.74 26.65
C GLU A 153 18.85 25.15 25.28
N PHE A 154 18.70 24.20 24.35
CA PHE A 154 18.16 24.45 23.01
C PHE A 154 16.71 24.94 23.07
N TYR A 155 15.91 24.31 23.93
CA TYR A 155 14.53 24.72 24.18
C TYR A 155 14.46 26.00 25.04
N GLY A 156 15.59 26.41 25.63
CA GLY A 156 15.68 27.57 26.49
C GLY A 156 15.23 27.30 27.93
N TYR A 157 15.38 26.09 28.42
CA TYR A 157 15.30 25.83 29.85
C TYR A 157 16.56 26.36 30.54
N PHE A 158 16.41 27.28 31.51
CA PHE A 158 17.49 27.62 32.44
C PHE A 158 17.43 26.63 33.61
N LEU A 159 18.45 25.80 33.74
CA LEU A 159 18.40 24.65 34.65
C LEU A 159 19.03 24.95 36.00
N THR A 160 18.22 25.34 36.99
CA THR A 160 18.59 25.24 38.43
C THR A 160 18.32 23.83 39.00
N ILE A 161 17.40 23.05 38.42
CA ILE A 161 17.02 21.67 38.87
C ILE A 161 17.44 20.58 37.83
N GLY A 162 18.12 20.98 36.76
CA GLY A 162 18.27 20.16 35.54
C GLY A 162 18.96 18.81 35.67
N LYS A 163 19.87 18.62 36.62
CA LYS A 163 20.59 17.34 36.80
C LYS A 163 19.65 16.15 37.07
N ILE A 164 18.50 16.39 37.70
CA ILE A 164 17.54 15.32 38.04
C ILE A 164 16.70 14.94 36.82
N LEU A 165 16.25 15.93 36.03
CA LEU A 165 15.41 15.70 34.85
C LEU A 165 16.21 15.34 33.59
N GLU A 166 17.48 15.72 33.52
CA GLU A 166 18.37 15.38 32.40
C GLU A 166 18.50 13.87 32.21
N SER A 167 18.56 13.11 33.32
CA SER A 167 18.56 11.63 33.28
C SER A 167 17.27 11.08 32.68
N LEU A 168 16.10 11.66 32.99
CA LEU A 168 14.81 11.28 32.42
C LEU A 168 14.71 11.62 30.93
N PHE A 169 15.14 12.83 30.52
CA PHE A 169 15.18 13.22 29.11
C PHE A 169 16.15 12.35 28.30
N LYS A 170 17.36 12.11 28.82
CA LYS A 170 18.36 11.23 28.20
C LYS A 170 17.89 9.78 28.15
N TRP A 171 17.19 9.29 29.18
CA TRP A 171 16.62 7.95 29.23
C TRP A 171 15.51 7.77 28.19
N SER A 172 14.56 8.71 28.11
CA SER A 172 13.49 8.69 27.11
C SER A 172 14.06 8.64 25.69
N HIS A 173 15.10 9.45 25.41
CA HIS A 173 15.80 9.43 24.13
C HIS A 173 16.57 8.13 23.87
N THR A 174 17.30 7.62 24.86
CA THR A 174 18.08 6.38 24.74
C THR A 174 17.17 5.20 24.42
N ILE A 175 15.99 5.13 25.05
CA ILE A 175 14.97 4.12 24.72
C ILE A 175 14.43 4.32 23.31
N CYS A 176 14.09 5.54 22.91
CA CYS A 176 13.63 5.83 21.55
C CYS A 176 14.65 5.39 20.49
N HIS A 177 15.93 5.75 20.70
CA HIS A 177 17.01 5.42 19.79
C HIS A 177 17.26 3.90 19.73
N ARG A 178 17.27 3.22 20.88
CA ARG A 178 17.43 1.75 20.96
C ARG A 178 16.24 1.02 20.35
N ALA A 179 15.01 1.50 20.56
CA ALA A 179 13.82 0.96 19.91
C ALA A 179 13.94 1.11 18.38
N ASN A 180 14.35 2.27 17.87
CA ASN A 180 14.56 2.47 16.43
C ASN A 180 15.66 1.56 15.86
N GLN A 181 16.78 1.39 16.58
CA GLN A 181 17.85 0.46 16.18
C GLN A 181 17.37 -0.99 16.16
N ALA A 182 16.66 -1.44 17.19
CA ALA A 182 16.10 -2.79 17.27
C ALA A 182 15.12 -3.04 16.11
N ILE A 183 14.24 -2.08 15.88
CA ILE A 183 13.29 -2.10 14.77
C ILE A 183 14.01 -2.11 13.40
N PHE A 184 15.11 -1.35 13.23
CA PHE A 184 15.93 -1.36 12.01
C PHE A 184 16.65 -2.69 11.80
N LEU A 185 17.22 -3.27 12.85
CA LEU A 185 17.90 -4.57 12.81
C LEU A 185 16.93 -5.71 12.48
N VAL A 186 15.74 -5.70 13.09
CA VAL A 186 14.64 -6.62 12.77
C VAL A 186 14.18 -6.41 11.32
N GLY A 187 13.94 -5.17 10.90
CA GLY A 187 13.54 -4.84 9.53
C GLY A 187 14.52 -5.34 8.48
N LYS A 188 15.83 -5.15 8.71
CA LYS A 188 16.90 -5.64 7.84
C LYS A 188 16.99 -7.17 7.82
N ARG A 189 16.80 -7.84 8.96
CA ARG A 189 16.85 -9.31 9.09
C ARG A 189 15.69 -10.01 8.37
N TYR A 190 14.51 -9.39 8.36
CA TYR A 190 13.30 -9.97 7.75
C TYR A 190 12.98 -9.39 6.36
N GLY A 191 13.87 -8.57 5.79
CA GLY A 191 13.64 -7.96 4.47
C GLY A 191 12.37 -7.10 4.41
N ILE A 192 11.93 -6.55 5.55
CA ILE A 192 10.72 -5.74 5.63
C ILE A 192 10.99 -4.45 4.84
N LYS A 193 10.33 -4.32 3.68
CA LYS A 193 10.35 -3.09 2.87
C LYS A 193 9.84 -1.95 3.76
N ARG A 194 10.72 -0.99 4.08
CA ARG A 194 10.37 0.17 4.90
C ARG A 194 10.29 1.42 4.03
N HIS A 195 9.23 2.18 4.31
CA HIS A 195 9.01 3.58 3.95
C HIS A 195 9.03 3.82 2.45
N HIS A 196 7.83 3.74 1.86
CA HIS A 196 7.62 4.13 0.48
C HIS A 196 7.11 5.57 0.45
N PRO A 197 7.74 6.46 -0.33
CA PRO A 197 7.17 7.78 -0.58
C PRO A 197 5.79 7.69 -1.24
N GLY A 198 4.83 8.54 -0.83
CA GLY A 198 3.45 8.52 -1.34
C GLY A 198 2.61 7.40 -0.73
N GLU A 199 2.24 7.54 0.54
CA GLU A 199 1.45 6.51 1.22
C GLU A 199 -0.04 6.73 1.13
N PHE A 200 -0.75 5.60 1.11
CA PHE A 200 -2.20 5.55 1.04
C PHE A 200 -2.73 4.86 2.28
N GLU A 201 -3.46 5.63 3.06
CA GLU A 201 -4.13 5.17 4.26
C GLU A 201 -5.63 5.17 4.06
N SER A 202 -6.30 4.18 4.62
CA SER A 202 -7.72 3.98 4.38
C SER A 202 -8.51 3.88 5.66
N VAL A 203 -9.79 4.22 5.57
CA VAL A 203 -10.82 3.83 6.54
C VAL A 203 -12.03 3.33 5.80
N ILE A 204 -12.83 2.54 6.50
CA ILE A 204 -14.09 2.01 5.96
C ILE A 204 -15.25 2.63 6.71
N ILE A 205 -16.27 3.05 5.97
CA ILE A 205 -17.60 3.36 6.49
C ILE A 205 -18.58 2.41 5.80
N SER A 206 -19.22 1.56 6.58
CA SER A 206 -20.20 0.58 6.09
C SER A 206 -21.61 1.03 6.44
N GLU A 207 -22.48 1.03 5.43
CA GLU A 207 -23.91 1.22 5.57
C GLU A 207 -24.58 -0.15 5.79
N TYR A 208 -25.36 -0.26 6.85
CA TYR A 208 -26.18 -1.42 7.19
C TYR A 208 -27.67 -1.14 6.96
N GLU A 209 -28.48 -2.18 7.09
CA GLU A 209 -29.93 -2.06 7.24
C GLU A 209 -30.33 -1.03 8.32
N ASN A 210 -31.52 -0.47 8.17
CA ASN A 210 -32.05 0.60 9.03
C ASN A 210 -31.15 1.84 9.12
N HIS A 211 -30.43 2.18 8.04
CA HIS A 211 -29.65 3.40 7.95
C HIS A 211 -28.53 3.51 9.00
N MET A 212 -28.07 2.38 9.52
CA MET A 212 -27.01 2.33 10.52
C MET A 212 -25.64 2.37 9.85
N PHE A 213 -24.79 3.30 10.26
CA PHE A 213 -23.42 3.42 9.76
C PHE A 213 -22.42 2.93 10.79
N LYS A 214 -21.45 2.13 10.36
CA LYS A 214 -20.32 1.68 11.19
C LYS A 214 -19.00 2.02 10.52
N GLY A 215 -18.01 2.43 11.31
CA GLY A 215 -16.68 2.80 10.85
C GLY A 215 -15.64 1.76 11.25
N THR A 216 -14.71 1.44 10.37
CA THR A 216 -13.53 0.62 10.67
C THR A 216 -12.29 1.48 10.47
N ASP A 217 -11.57 1.70 11.56
CA ASP A 217 -10.32 2.46 11.58
C ASP A 217 -9.15 1.59 11.13
N THR A 218 -7.98 2.22 10.94
CA THR A 218 -6.70 1.53 10.76
C THR A 218 -5.75 1.75 11.93
N LEU A 219 -4.81 0.82 12.10
CA LEU A 219 -3.75 0.80 13.10
C LEU A 219 -2.40 0.64 12.39
N LEU A 220 -1.34 1.17 13.00
CA LEU A 220 0.09 0.95 12.67
C LEU A 220 0.34 0.39 11.26
N HIS A 221 0.69 1.24 10.30
CA HIS A 221 0.86 0.82 8.90
C HIS A 221 -0.45 0.40 8.19
N GLY A 222 -1.56 1.04 8.52
CA GLY A 222 -2.81 0.94 7.75
C GLY A 222 -3.54 -0.39 7.85
N TYR A 223 -3.28 -1.21 8.88
CA TYR A 223 -4.04 -2.45 9.09
C TYR A 223 -5.39 -2.14 9.71
N PHE A 224 -6.48 -2.66 9.14
CA PHE A 224 -7.82 -2.43 9.68
C PHE A 224 -7.99 -3.01 11.10
N THR A 225 -8.68 -2.23 11.94
CA THR A 225 -9.21 -2.65 13.23
C THR A 225 -10.26 -3.75 13.07
N GLN A 226 -10.50 -4.50 14.14
CA GLN A 226 -11.42 -5.65 14.13
C GLN A 226 -12.84 -5.29 14.57
N ASP A 227 -12.95 -4.24 15.38
CA ASP A 227 -14.20 -3.86 16.02
C ASP A 227 -14.73 -2.59 15.38
N PRO A 228 -15.61 -2.70 14.37
CA PRO A 228 -16.18 -1.53 13.73
C PRO A 228 -17.00 -0.75 14.74
N LYS A 229 -16.71 0.54 14.88
CA LYS A 229 -17.44 1.44 15.78
C LYS A 229 -18.75 1.88 15.14
N ASN A 230 -19.85 1.81 15.88
CA ASN A 230 -21.10 2.40 15.44
C ASN A 230 -20.92 3.91 15.27
N LEU A 231 -21.21 4.50 14.12
CA LEU A 231 -21.12 5.94 13.85
C LEU A 231 -22.43 6.68 14.11
N GLY A 232 -23.56 5.99 14.00
CA GLY A 232 -24.90 6.55 14.17
C GLY A 232 -25.89 6.01 13.13
N ILE A 233 -27.11 6.53 13.19
CA ILE A 233 -28.16 6.28 12.19
C ILE A 233 -28.34 7.59 11.43
N TYR A 234 -28.16 7.55 10.10
CA TYR A 234 -28.20 8.73 9.23
C TYR A 234 -28.94 8.41 7.94
N SER A 235 -29.64 9.36 7.35
CA SER A 235 -30.40 9.11 6.10
C SER A 235 -29.51 8.61 4.96
N ASN A 236 -28.28 9.11 4.86
CA ASN A 236 -27.32 8.76 3.82
C ASN A 236 -25.86 9.01 4.25
N LEU A 237 -24.92 8.66 3.35
CA LEU A 237 -23.49 8.85 3.55
C LEU A 237 -23.12 10.33 3.70
N ASP A 238 -23.74 11.25 2.97
CA ASP A 238 -23.41 12.68 3.04
C ASP A 238 -23.76 13.27 4.41
N GLU A 239 -24.91 12.87 4.98
CA GLU A 239 -25.26 13.22 6.35
C GLU A 239 -24.28 12.60 7.35
N THR A 240 -23.85 11.36 7.12
CA THR A 240 -22.82 10.72 7.95
C THR A 240 -21.53 11.56 7.92
N LEU A 241 -21.03 11.93 6.73
CA LEU A 241 -19.81 12.72 6.54
C LEU A 241 -19.87 14.12 7.17
N LYS A 242 -21.06 14.71 7.29
CA LYS A 242 -21.26 16.00 7.99
C LYS A 242 -21.12 15.87 9.51
N ASN A 243 -21.41 14.69 10.06
CA ASN A 243 -21.47 14.41 11.50
C ASN A 243 -20.23 13.68 12.04
N ILE A 244 -19.26 13.35 11.17
CA ILE A 244 -18.00 12.75 11.57
C ILE A 244 -16.82 13.65 11.20
N MET A 245 -15.66 13.33 11.74
CA MET A 245 -14.38 13.92 11.36
C MET A 245 -13.36 12.81 11.19
N PHE A 246 -12.60 12.83 10.10
CA PHE A 246 -11.46 11.91 9.97
C PHE A 246 -10.29 12.44 10.80
N SER A 247 -9.48 11.55 11.37
CA SER A 247 -8.22 11.93 12.02
C SER A 247 -7.14 10.92 11.67
N TYR A 248 -5.89 11.28 11.90
CA TYR A 248 -4.75 10.40 11.66
C TYR A 248 -3.76 10.50 12.82
N SER A 249 -3.06 9.40 13.07
CA SER A 249 -1.94 9.37 13.99
C SER A 249 -0.68 9.95 13.35
N ILE A 250 0.07 10.71 14.14
CA ILE A 250 1.23 11.45 13.66
C ILE A 250 2.37 10.48 13.34
N GLY A 251 2.92 10.60 12.14
CA GLY A 251 4.06 9.84 11.67
C GLY A 251 3.72 8.48 11.07
N ASP A 252 2.79 7.68 11.62
CA ASP A 252 2.34 6.42 11.01
C ASP A 252 1.03 6.53 10.20
N HIS A 253 0.39 7.71 10.24
CA HIS A 253 -0.78 8.12 9.46
C HIS A 253 -1.98 7.15 9.53
N ALA A 254 -2.04 6.29 10.54
CA ALA A 254 -3.16 5.40 10.76
C ALA A 254 -4.44 6.23 10.96
N MET A 255 -5.43 5.97 10.12
CA MET A 255 -6.61 6.80 9.98
C MET A 255 -7.73 6.32 10.90
N ASN A 256 -8.43 7.27 11.51
CA ASN A 256 -9.56 7.04 12.41
C ASN A 256 -10.78 7.91 12.04
N ILE A 257 -11.97 7.44 12.41
CA ILE A 257 -13.25 8.16 12.22
C ILE A 257 -13.85 8.69 13.53
N ASP A 258 -13.67 9.96 13.87
CA ASP A 258 -14.18 10.52 15.12
C ASP A 258 -15.63 11.00 14.99
N LYS A 259 -16.47 10.63 15.97
CA LYS A 259 -17.88 11.13 16.06
C LYS A 259 -17.97 12.57 16.52
N LYS A 260 -17.01 13.01 17.35
CA LYS A 260 -16.98 14.36 17.86
C LYS A 260 -16.18 15.20 16.89
N ILE A 261 -16.84 16.12 16.20
CA ILE A 261 -16.17 17.15 15.41
C ILE A 261 -15.43 18.04 16.41
N GLN A 262 -14.10 17.97 16.42
CA GLN A 262 -13.27 18.87 17.19
C GLN A 262 -12.80 19.98 16.26
N GLU A 263 -12.82 21.22 16.72
CA GLU A 263 -12.03 22.28 16.11
C GLU A 263 -10.63 22.21 16.72
N PRO A 264 -9.55 22.20 15.92
CA PRO A 264 -9.44 22.62 14.51
C PRO A 264 -9.33 21.48 13.46
N SER A 265 -9.73 21.78 12.21
CA SER A 265 -9.71 20.83 11.08
C SER A 265 -9.31 21.49 9.75
N ILE A 266 -8.83 20.68 8.78
CA ILE A 266 -8.64 21.07 7.38
C ILE A 266 -9.69 20.41 6.49
N LYS A 267 -10.06 21.09 5.41
CA LYS A 267 -10.89 20.53 4.34
C LYS A 267 -9.99 20.05 3.22
N ILE A 268 -10.15 18.79 2.85
CA ILE A 268 -9.45 18.23 1.69
C ILE A 268 -10.46 17.81 0.62
N PRO A 269 -10.10 17.91 -0.67
CA PRO A 269 -10.99 17.49 -1.75
C PRO A 269 -11.27 15.98 -1.69
N LEU A 270 -12.53 15.62 -1.89
CA LEU A 270 -13.01 14.25 -2.00
C LEU A 270 -13.35 13.93 -3.46
N MET A 271 -12.63 12.98 -4.03
CA MET A 271 -12.97 12.39 -5.31
C MET A 271 -13.97 11.25 -5.11
N THR A 272 -15.23 11.48 -5.47
CA THR A 272 -16.32 10.51 -5.24
C THR A 272 -16.22 9.31 -6.19
N HIS A 273 -16.84 8.19 -5.79
CA HIS A 273 -16.91 6.99 -6.65
C HIS A 273 -17.46 7.31 -8.04
N ASP A 274 -18.52 8.11 -8.12
CA ASP A 274 -19.20 8.42 -9.37
C ASP A 274 -18.30 9.28 -10.29
N TYR A 275 -17.50 10.18 -9.71
CA TYR A 275 -16.46 10.90 -10.44
C TYR A 275 -15.37 9.97 -10.96
N ILE A 276 -14.91 9.01 -10.15
CA ILE A 276 -13.88 8.05 -10.57
C ILE A 276 -14.37 7.20 -11.76
N VAL A 277 -15.60 6.72 -11.69
CA VAL A 277 -16.23 5.95 -12.77
C VAL A 277 -16.33 6.79 -14.05
N LYS A 278 -16.81 8.03 -13.95
CA LYS A 278 -16.99 8.91 -15.12
C LYS A 278 -15.66 9.31 -15.76
N THR A 279 -14.66 9.65 -14.96
CA THR A 279 -13.40 10.24 -15.44
C THR A 279 -12.38 9.19 -15.84
N TYR A 280 -12.27 8.08 -15.09
CA TYR A 280 -11.23 7.06 -15.28
C TYR A 280 -11.77 5.73 -15.82
N ASN A 281 -13.09 5.57 -15.95
CA ASN A 281 -13.75 4.32 -16.34
C ASN A 281 -13.39 3.14 -15.42
N VAL A 282 -13.15 3.42 -14.15
CA VAL A 282 -12.82 2.41 -13.13
C VAL A 282 -14.03 2.20 -12.23
N ASN A 283 -14.67 1.03 -12.36
CA ASN A 283 -15.84 0.66 -11.56
C ASN A 283 -15.59 -0.66 -10.79
N PHE A 284 -14.89 -0.54 -9.66
CA PHE A 284 -14.66 -1.67 -8.77
C PHE A 284 -15.96 -2.27 -8.23
N TYR A 285 -16.99 -1.45 -7.95
CA TYR A 285 -18.27 -1.95 -7.42
C TYR A 285 -18.90 -3.03 -8.32
N LYS A 286 -18.98 -2.76 -9.63
CA LYS A 286 -19.49 -3.71 -10.63
C LYS A 286 -18.62 -4.97 -10.71
N TYR A 287 -17.30 -4.80 -10.76
CA TYR A 287 -16.37 -5.92 -10.82
C TYR A 287 -16.49 -6.85 -9.60
N LEU A 288 -16.59 -6.28 -8.40
CA LEU A 288 -16.70 -7.07 -7.18
C LEU A 288 -18.03 -7.81 -7.04
N LYS A 289 -19.13 -7.30 -7.62
CA LYS A 289 -20.36 -8.09 -7.72
C LYS A 289 -20.14 -9.39 -8.50
N ASN A 290 -19.37 -9.35 -9.58
CA ASN A 290 -19.02 -10.55 -10.35
C ASN A 290 -18.15 -11.50 -9.52
N LEU A 291 -17.16 -10.99 -8.76
CA LEU A 291 -16.36 -11.81 -7.85
C LEU A 291 -17.19 -12.49 -6.76
N ILE A 292 -18.18 -11.79 -6.18
CA ILE A 292 -19.08 -12.37 -5.18
C ILE A 292 -19.96 -13.45 -5.81
N SER A 293 -20.47 -13.21 -7.03
CA SER A 293 -21.22 -14.22 -7.79
C SER A 293 -20.37 -15.48 -8.01
N MET A 294 -19.13 -15.31 -8.44
CA MET A 294 -18.18 -16.40 -8.64
C MET A 294 -17.88 -17.18 -7.35
N LYS A 295 -17.66 -16.47 -6.24
CA LYS A 295 -17.53 -17.11 -4.92
C LYS A 295 -18.74 -17.97 -4.59
N ASN A 296 -19.95 -17.47 -4.83
CA ASN A 296 -21.20 -18.20 -4.56
C ASN A 296 -21.32 -19.44 -5.45
N LEU A 297 -20.94 -19.35 -6.73
CA LEU A 297 -20.87 -20.49 -7.64
C LEU A 297 -19.87 -21.55 -7.13
N LEU A 298 -18.66 -21.15 -6.76
CA LEU A 298 -17.64 -22.05 -6.19
C LEU A 298 -18.15 -22.75 -4.93
N ILE A 299 -18.79 -22.03 -4.00
CA ILE A 299 -19.37 -22.61 -2.79
C ILE A 299 -20.45 -23.65 -3.14
N LYS A 300 -21.35 -23.34 -4.07
CA LYS A 300 -22.40 -24.25 -4.52
C LYS A 300 -21.80 -25.55 -5.08
N LYS A 301 -20.78 -25.44 -5.94
CA LYS A 301 -20.07 -26.60 -6.51
C LYS A 301 -19.29 -27.38 -5.46
N ILE A 302 -18.62 -26.72 -4.52
CA ILE A 302 -17.94 -27.39 -3.38
C ILE A 302 -18.95 -28.22 -2.57
N LEU A 303 -20.12 -27.67 -2.26
CA LEU A 303 -21.15 -28.40 -1.50
C LEU A 303 -21.66 -29.63 -2.28
N LEU A 304 -21.87 -29.49 -3.58
CA LEU A 304 -22.22 -30.60 -4.47
C LEU A 304 -21.17 -31.72 -4.41
N TYR A 305 -19.89 -31.39 -4.60
CA TYR A 305 -18.81 -32.39 -4.56
C TYR A 305 -18.59 -32.97 -3.16
N LYS A 306 -18.82 -32.20 -2.09
CA LYS A 306 -18.80 -32.72 -0.70
C LYS A 306 -19.91 -33.77 -0.51
N LYS A 307 -21.10 -33.55 -1.07
CA LYS A 307 -22.22 -34.51 -1.05
C LYS A 307 -21.87 -35.78 -1.84
N LEU A 308 -21.43 -35.63 -3.10
CA LEU A 308 -21.03 -36.76 -3.95
C LEU A 308 -19.91 -37.58 -3.31
N ARG A 309 -18.89 -36.92 -2.75
CA ARG A 309 -17.80 -37.59 -2.02
C ARG A 309 -18.33 -38.38 -0.82
N LYS A 310 -19.25 -37.82 -0.03
CA LYS A 310 -19.85 -38.49 1.12
C LYS A 310 -20.66 -39.71 0.70
N GLU A 311 -21.45 -39.62 -0.36
CA GLU A 311 -22.22 -40.73 -0.93
C GLU A 311 -21.29 -41.87 -1.40
N TYR A 312 -20.22 -41.55 -2.13
CA TYR A 312 -19.24 -42.56 -2.55
C TYR A 312 -18.56 -43.25 -1.36
N ILE A 313 -18.20 -42.51 -0.31
CA ILE A 313 -17.62 -43.10 0.91
C ILE A 313 -18.66 -43.99 1.62
N ASN A 314 -19.92 -43.57 1.66
CA ASN A 314 -21.00 -44.33 2.28
C ASN A 314 -21.34 -45.60 1.49
N ASN A 315 -21.12 -45.64 0.18
CA ASN A 315 -21.35 -46.84 -0.61
C ASN A 315 -20.23 -47.90 -0.43
N LEU A 316 -19.10 -47.55 0.20
CA LEU A 316 -18.05 -48.52 0.54
C LEU A 316 -18.49 -49.43 1.69
N LYS A 317 -18.12 -50.71 1.62
CA LYS A 317 -18.32 -51.67 2.72
C LYS A 317 -17.54 -51.22 3.97
N ARG A 318 -17.98 -51.63 5.17
CA ARG A 318 -17.37 -51.21 6.46
C ARG A 318 -15.85 -51.41 6.50
N ILE A 319 -15.37 -52.56 6.03
CA ILE A 319 -13.93 -52.89 5.95
C ILE A 319 -13.19 -51.96 4.98
N GLU A 320 -13.82 -51.58 3.89
CA GLU A 320 -13.24 -50.70 2.86
C GLU A 320 -13.16 -49.26 3.33
N ARG A 321 -14.14 -48.80 4.12
CA ARG A 321 -14.04 -47.48 4.77
C ARG A 321 -12.86 -47.40 5.73
N ILE A 322 -12.59 -48.46 6.49
CA ILE A 322 -11.43 -48.54 7.39
C ILE A 322 -10.12 -48.51 6.58
N LYS A 323 -10.03 -49.34 5.52
CA LYS A 323 -8.86 -49.35 4.61
C LYS A 323 -8.65 -47.98 3.95
N PHE A 324 -9.70 -47.33 3.48
CA PHE A 324 -9.65 -45.98 2.93
C PHE A 324 -9.09 -44.96 3.94
N ARG A 325 -9.52 -45.00 5.21
CA ARG A 325 -9.01 -44.10 6.25
C ARG A 325 -7.53 -44.35 6.54
N ILE A 326 -7.10 -45.61 6.55
CA ILE A 326 -5.68 -45.98 6.72
C ILE A 326 -4.85 -45.46 5.54
N ASP A 327 -5.30 -45.67 4.31
CA ASP A 327 -4.62 -45.17 3.11
C ASP A 327 -4.58 -43.63 3.08
N GLN A 328 -5.67 -42.97 3.48
CA GLN A 328 -5.72 -41.52 3.62
C GLN A 328 -4.70 -41.03 4.66
N SER A 329 -4.59 -41.71 5.81
CA SER A 329 -3.59 -41.35 6.83
C SER A 329 -2.16 -41.53 6.30
N LYS A 330 -1.88 -42.63 5.60
CA LYS A 330 -0.55 -42.90 5.03
C LYS A 330 -0.14 -41.87 3.98
N THR A 331 -1.07 -41.45 3.13
CA THR A 331 -0.82 -40.42 2.11
C THR A 331 -0.60 -39.03 2.72
N VAL A 332 -1.22 -38.73 3.87
CA VAL A 332 -0.92 -37.49 4.63
C VAL A 332 0.47 -37.56 5.26
N SER A 333 0.86 -38.70 5.83
CA SER A 333 2.19 -38.90 6.45
C SER A 333 3.32 -38.98 5.42
N ILE A 334 3.04 -39.51 4.22
CA ILE A 334 4.01 -39.67 3.13
C ILE A 334 3.39 -39.11 1.84
N PRO A 335 3.62 -37.82 1.53
CA PRO A 335 2.94 -37.11 0.43
C PRO A 335 3.16 -37.70 -0.98
N LYS A 336 4.16 -38.57 -1.16
CA LYS A 336 4.46 -39.24 -2.45
C LYS A 336 3.66 -40.53 -2.67
N LEU A 337 3.04 -41.09 -1.62
CA LEU A 337 2.20 -42.29 -1.74
C LEU A 337 0.85 -41.90 -2.36
N LYS A 338 0.47 -42.59 -3.44
CA LYS A 338 -0.84 -42.42 -4.07
C LYS A 338 -1.87 -43.30 -3.36
N LEU A 339 -3.10 -42.79 -3.22
CA LEU A 339 -4.23 -43.62 -2.81
C LEU A 339 -4.43 -44.75 -3.82
N SER A 340 -4.92 -45.89 -3.33
CA SER A 340 -5.30 -47.01 -4.20
C SER A 340 -6.23 -46.54 -5.32
N GLN A 341 -6.03 -47.07 -6.54
CA GLN A 341 -6.90 -46.79 -7.70
C GLN A 341 -8.38 -47.02 -7.41
N ARG A 342 -8.69 -47.91 -6.45
CA ARG A 342 -10.04 -48.19 -5.97
C ARG A 342 -10.76 -46.97 -5.39
N TYR A 343 -10.02 -45.98 -4.86
CA TYR A 343 -10.58 -44.75 -4.29
C TYR A 343 -10.38 -43.51 -5.19
N SER A 344 -10.00 -43.73 -6.45
CA SER A 344 -9.72 -42.67 -7.44
C SER A 344 -10.85 -41.65 -7.56
N LYS A 345 -12.12 -42.08 -7.57
CA LYS A 345 -13.28 -41.16 -7.65
C LYS A 345 -13.43 -40.27 -6.41
N ILE A 346 -13.18 -40.81 -5.22
CA ILE A 346 -13.19 -40.04 -3.97
C ILE A 346 -12.05 -39.02 -3.97
N GLN A 347 -10.89 -39.40 -4.53
CA GLN A 347 -9.74 -38.51 -4.68
C GLN A 347 -10.01 -37.41 -5.71
N GLU A 348 -10.59 -37.73 -6.87
CA GLU A 348 -11.01 -36.76 -7.89
C GLU A 348 -11.92 -35.68 -7.28
N TYR A 349 -12.98 -36.07 -6.55
CA TYR A 349 -13.85 -35.10 -5.86
C TYR A 349 -13.11 -34.29 -4.80
N SER A 350 -12.13 -34.89 -4.11
CA SER A 350 -11.30 -34.16 -3.15
C SER A 350 -10.42 -33.12 -3.82
N LEU A 351 -9.91 -33.39 -5.03
CA LEU A 351 -9.12 -32.46 -5.83
C LEU A 351 -9.98 -31.31 -6.36
N HIS A 352 -11.20 -31.58 -6.87
CA HIS A 352 -12.15 -30.52 -7.25
C HIS A 352 -12.46 -29.58 -6.07
N ILE A 353 -12.79 -30.15 -4.90
CA ILE A 353 -13.05 -29.37 -3.68
C ILE A 353 -11.83 -28.50 -3.33
N LYS A 354 -10.63 -29.10 -3.29
CA LYS A 354 -9.41 -28.40 -2.92
C LYS A 354 -9.06 -27.26 -3.87
N LEU A 355 -9.17 -27.48 -5.19
CA LEU A 355 -8.95 -26.44 -6.19
C LEU A 355 -9.93 -25.28 -5.99
N MET A 356 -11.22 -25.56 -5.86
CA MET A 356 -12.22 -24.50 -5.66
C MET A 356 -12.06 -23.76 -4.33
N GLU A 357 -11.69 -24.45 -3.25
CA GLU A 357 -11.39 -23.81 -1.95
C GLU A 357 -10.17 -22.86 -2.07
N GLN A 358 -9.14 -23.25 -2.83
CA GLN A 358 -7.98 -22.41 -3.12
C GLN A 358 -8.36 -21.22 -4.01
N LEU A 359 -9.20 -21.42 -5.03
CA LEU A 359 -9.70 -20.33 -5.88
C LEU A 359 -10.47 -19.29 -5.06
N ILE A 360 -11.32 -19.72 -4.11
CA ILE A 360 -12.01 -18.79 -3.20
C ILE A 360 -11.01 -17.95 -2.40
N GLU A 361 -9.93 -18.54 -1.88
CA GLU A 361 -8.88 -17.80 -1.17
C GLU A 361 -8.17 -16.81 -2.10
N MET A 362 -7.88 -17.22 -3.34
CA MET A 362 -7.24 -16.38 -4.35
C MET A 362 -8.09 -15.15 -4.69
N LEU A 363 -9.42 -15.27 -4.85
CA LEU A 363 -10.31 -14.12 -5.16
C LEU A 363 -10.10 -12.91 -4.24
N TRP A 364 -9.67 -13.14 -2.99
CA TRP A 364 -9.45 -12.09 -1.99
C TRP A 364 -7.98 -11.74 -1.78
N THR A 365 -7.07 -12.71 -1.96
CA THR A 365 -5.64 -12.59 -1.64
C THR A 365 -4.79 -12.09 -2.79
N SER A 366 -5.19 -12.32 -4.04
CA SER A 366 -4.40 -11.83 -5.16
C SER A 366 -4.64 -10.34 -5.39
N PRO A 367 -3.60 -9.59 -5.82
CA PRO A 367 -3.77 -8.23 -6.32
C PRO A 367 -4.81 -8.18 -7.44
N LEU A 368 -5.67 -7.16 -7.45
CA LEU A 368 -6.72 -7.04 -8.45
C LEU A 368 -6.20 -7.03 -9.90
N TYR A 369 -5.06 -6.39 -10.15
CA TYR A 369 -4.45 -6.37 -11.49
C TYR A 369 -4.09 -7.78 -11.96
N SER A 370 -3.80 -8.72 -11.07
CA SER A 370 -3.43 -10.08 -11.49
C SER A 370 -4.60 -10.94 -11.93
N HIS A 371 -5.83 -10.41 -11.79
CA HIS A 371 -7.02 -11.10 -12.26
C HIS A 371 -7.20 -10.96 -13.78
N THR A 372 -6.42 -10.09 -14.46
CA THR A 372 -6.38 -10.00 -15.94
C THR A 372 -5.39 -10.98 -16.56
N ILE A 373 -5.54 -11.23 -17.87
CA ILE A 373 -4.51 -11.79 -18.77
C ILE A 373 -3.26 -10.88 -18.74
N HIS A 374 -2.08 -11.50 -18.61
CA HIS A 374 -0.80 -10.81 -18.69
C HIS A 374 -0.04 -11.21 -19.95
N TYR A 375 0.27 -10.23 -20.79
CA TYR A 375 1.33 -10.37 -21.79
C TYR A 375 2.68 -10.06 -21.13
N THR A 376 3.50 -11.08 -20.90
CA THR A 376 4.93 -10.88 -20.65
C THR A 376 5.64 -10.88 -22.00
N ILE A 377 6.13 -9.72 -22.43
CA ILE A 377 7.13 -9.66 -23.50
C ILE A 377 8.41 -10.29 -22.92
N ASN A 378 8.94 -11.30 -23.61
CA ASN A 378 10.11 -12.09 -23.24
C ASN A 378 11.39 -11.25 -23.14
N GLU A 379 11.61 -10.49 -22.06
CA GLU A 379 12.93 -9.99 -21.69
C GLU A 379 13.03 -9.83 -20.16
N ASP A 380 13.34 -10.91 -19.44
CA ASP A 380 13.96 -10.75 -18.13
C ASP A 380 14.76 -12.02 -17.74
N PRO A 381 16.11 -11.96 -17.72
CA PRO A 381 16.95 -13.10 -17.37
C PRO A 381 16.99 -13.30 -15.85
N ASP A 382 16.79 -14.55 -15.43
CA ASP A 382 17.14 -15.12 -14.13
C ASP A 382 16.70 -14.39 -12.85
N LEU A 383 15.47 -14.68 -12.41
CA LEU A 383 15.05 -14.50 -11.02
C LEU A 383 15.67 -15.58 -10.13
N LYS A 384 16.74 -15.20 -9.42
CA LYS A 384 17.23 -15.96 -8.27
C LYS A 384 16.16 -16.05 -7.18
N LYS A 385 15.78 -17.31 -6.91
CA LYS A 385 15.17 -17.85 -5.69
C LYS A 385 15.32 -16.92 -4.47
N THR A 386 14.24 -16.24 -4.12
CA THR A 386 14.02 -15.76 -2.75
C THR A 386 12.97 -16.67 -2.12
N THR A 387 13.38 -17.38 -1.08
CA THR A 387 12.57 -18.33 -0.31
C THR A 387 11.49 -17.57 0.47
N VAL A 388 10.32 -17.45 -0.15
CA VAL A 388 9.07 -17.20 0.57
C VAL A 388 8.28 -18.50 0.51
N ASN A 389 8.15 -19.18 1.65
CA ASN A 389 7.19 -20.26 1.82
C ASN A 389 5.77 -19.67 1.66
N SER A 390 5.28 -19.67 0.43
CA SER A 390 3.88 -19.47 0.09
C SER A 390 3.61 -20.31 -1.15
N SER A 391 2.50 -21.03 -1.15
CA SER A 391 2.00 -21.89 -2.23
C SER A 391 1.67 -21.14 -3.54
N THR A 392 2.15 -19.90 -3.67
CA THR A 392 1.95 -18.95 -4.75
C THR A 392 3.28 -18.47 -5.37
N ALA A 393 4.43 -19.00 -4.95
CA ALA A 393 5.75 -18.47 -5.36
C ALA A 393 6.38 -19.14 -6.61
N ASN A 394 5.68 -20.07 -7.26
CA ASN A 394 6.12 -20.69 -8.52
C ASN A 394 5.07 -20.48 -9.62
N PHE A 395 4.57 -19.25 -9.79
CA PHE A 395 3.82 -18.93 -10.99
C PHE A 395 4.80 -18.76 -12.14
N ASP A 396 4.61 -19.58 -13.17
CA ASP A 396 5.38 -19.55 -14.40
C ASP A 396 5.15 -18.18 -15.06
N ASN A 397 6.20 -17.36 -15.14
CA ASN A 397 6.18 -16.01 -15.75
C ASN A 397 5.96 -16.04 -17.28
N LYS A 398 5.39 -17.14 -17.81
CA LYS A 398 5.14 -17.38 -19.23
C LYS A 398 3.66 -17.55 -19.57
N SER A 399 2.77 -17.58 -18.58
CA SER A 399 1.33 -17.80 -18.81
C SER A 399 0.64 -16.55 -19.34
N ILE A 400 -0.05 -16.68 -20.48
CA ILE A 400 -0.93 -15.66 -21.06
C ILE A 400 -2.25 -15.56 -20.25
N ASN A 401 -2.49 -16.46 -19.29
CA ASN A 401 -3.75 -16.55 -18.57
C ASN A 401 -3.76 -15.68 -17.30
N SER A 402 -4.97 -15.36 -16.81
CA SER A 402 -5.14 -14.75 -15.48
C SER A 402 -4.55 -15.61 -14.37
N ILE A 403 -4.32 -15.03 -13.18
CA ILE A 403 -3.78 -15.78 -12.04
C ILE A 403 -4.65 -17.01 -11.69
N PHE A 404 -5.98 -16.90 -11.87
CA PHE A 404 -6.91 -17.99 -11.57
C PHE A 404 -6.78 -19.15 -12.56
N LEU A 405 -6.83 -18.86 -13.86
CA LEU A 405 -6.72 -19.87 -14.90
C LEU A 405 -5.32 -20.51 -14.91
N SER A 406 -4.28 -19.70 -14.73
CA SER A 406 -2.90 -20.19 -14.55
C SER A 406 -2.77 -21.15 -13.37
N TYR A 407 -3.45 -20.83 -12.25
CA TYR A 407 -3.46 -21.71 -11.08
C TYR A 407 -4.22 -23.02 -11.34
N VAL A 408 -5.34 -22.97 -12.08
CA VAL A 408 -6.07 -24.19 -12.48
C VAL A 408 -5.14 -25.10 -13.28
N THR A 409 -4.51 -24.60 -14.35
CA THR A 409 -3.59 -25.40 -15.18
C THR A 409 -2.45 -25.97 -14.36
N HIS A 410 -1.80 -25.16 -13.53
CA HIS A 410 -0.72 -25.62 -12.67
C HIS A 410 -1.17 -26.69 -11.66
N PHE A 411 -2.38 -26.55 -11.11
CA PHE A 411 -2.96 -27.52 -10.19
C PHE A 411 -3.30 -28.84 -10.91
N GLU A 412 -3.80 -28.79 -12.14
CA GLU A 412 -4.06 -29.96 -13.00
C GLU A 412 -2.79 -30.74 -13.29
N GLU A 413 -1.72 -30.06 -13.73
CA GLU A 413 -0.41 -30.64 -14.02
C GLU A 413 0.20 -31.32 -12.79
N ASN A 414 0.23 -30.61 -11.66
CA ASN A 414 0.83 -31.11 -10.42
C ASN A 414 0.11 -32.33 -9.85
N ASN A 415 -1.22 -32.39 -10.00
CA ASN A 415 -2.03 -33.47 -9.43
C ASN A 415 -2.43 -34.54 -10.46
N LYS A 416 -2.04 -34.38 -11.74
CA LYS A 416 -2.44 -35.25 -12.87
C LYS A 416 -3.94 -35.50 -12.90
N PHE A 417 -4.73 -34.44 -12.81
CA PHE A 417 -6.20 -34.49 -12.89
C PHE A 417 -6.72 -33.40 -13.83
N ILE A 418 -7.97 -33.54 -14.27
CA ILE A 418 -8.64 -32.56 -15.14
C ILE A 418 -9.80 -31.96 -14.35
N PHE A 419 -9.89 -30.64 -14.34
CA PHE A 419 -10.98 -29.88 -13.76
C PHE A 419 -12.16 -29.85 -14.73
N LYS A 420 -13.33 -30.32 -14.26
CA LYS A 420 -14.50 -30.67 -15.09
C LYS A 420 -15.63 -29.65 -14.99
N GLU A 421 -15.42 -28.58 -14.23
CA GLU A 421 -16.44 -27.56 -14.00
C GLU A 421 -16.30 -26.44 -15.04
N PHE A 422 -16.81 -26.69 -16.25
CA PHE A 422 -16.77 -25.73 -17.35
C PHE A 422 -17.45 -24.41 -17.03
N GLU A 423 -18.56 -24.45 -16.28
CA GLU A 423 -19.27 -23.26 -15.79
C GLU A 423 -18.37 -22.37 -14.90
N VAL A 424 -17.49 -22.98 -14.10
CA VAL A 424 -16.52 -22.27 -13.27
C VAL A 424 -15.43 -21.64 -14.14
N LEU A 425 -14.96 -22.35 -15.16
CA LEU A 425 -13.93 -21.83 -16.08
C LEU A 425 -14.45 -20.64 -16.89
N ASP A 426 -15.65 -20.74 -17.45
CA ASP A 426 -16.30 -19.66 -18.22
C ASP A 426 -16.49 -18.40 -17.38
N GLU A 427 -16.92 -18.53 -16.12
CA GLU A 427 -17.04 -17.37 -15.23
C GLU A 427 -15.69 -16.76 -14.82
N LEU A 428 -14.63 -17.59 -14.67
CA LEU A 428 -13.27 -17.07 -14.44
C LEU A 428 -12.74 -16.28 -15.65
N GLU A 429 -13.03 -16.74 -16.87
CA GLU A 429 -12.71 -16.02 -18.11
C GLU A 429 -13.43 -14.67 -18.17
N LYS A 430 -14.75 -14.63 -17.91
CA LYS A 430 -15.51 -13.37 -17.86
C LYS A 430 -14.99 -12.40 -16.80
N ILE A 431 -14.60 -12.89 -15.63
CA ILE A 431 -13.96 -12.07 -14.59
C ILE A 431 -12.65 -11.50 -15.09
N SER A 432 -11.85 -12.33 -15.76
CA SER A 432 -10.57 -11.91 -16.34
C SER A 432 -10.75 -10.83 -17.39
N ASP A 433 -11.71 -10.99 -18.30
CA ASP A 433 -12.01 -10.02 -19.36
C ASP A 433 -12.53 -8.69 -18.79
N THR A 434 -13.39 -8.77 -17.76
CA THR A 434 -13.91 -7.57 -17.09
C THR A 434 -12.79 -6.79 -16.41
N MET A 435 -11.90 -7.48 -15.67
CA MET A 435 -10.74 -6.82 -15.06
C MET A 435 -9.77 -6.32 -16.12
N GLY A 436 -9.49 -7.11 -17.16
CA GLY A 436 -8.59 -6.76 -18.24
C GLY A 436 -9.04 -5.52 -18.98
N THR A 437 -10.33 -5.43 -19.32
CA THR A 437 -10.90 -4.22 -19.94
C THR A 437 -10.71 -2.99 -19.04
N MET A 438 -11.04 -3.11 -17.76
CA MET A 438 -10.93 -2.00 -16.80
C MET A 438 -9.46 -1.58 -16.57
N TRP A 439 -8.58 -2.56 -16.37
CA TRP A 439 -7.16 -2.35 -16.12
C TRP A 439 -6.42 -1.82 -17.35
N LEU A 440 -6.60 -2.44 -18.52
CA LEU A 440 -5.96 -2.00 -19.76
C LEU A 440 -6.42 -0.61 -20.15
N TYR A 441 -7.73 -0.33 -20.07
CA TYR A 441 -8.24 1.01 -20.33
C TYR A 441 -7.58 2.05 -19.40
N PHE A 442 -7.55 1.75 -18.10
CA PHE A 442 -6.95 2.64 -17.12
C PHE A 442 -5.45 2.84 -17.36
N LYS A 443 -4.74 1.74 -17.58
CA LYS A 443 -3.29 1.71 -17.80
C LYS A 443 -2.92 2.50 -19.05
N GLU A 444 -3.54 2.19 -20.19
CA GLU A 444 -3.19 2.80 -21.47
C GLU A 444 -3.58 4.28 -21.55
N LYS A 445 -4.77 4.65 -21.04
CA LYS A 445 -5.25 6.03 -21.17
C LYS A 445 -4.77 6.97 -20.07
N HIS A 446 -4.66 6.49 -18.84
CA HIS A 446 -4.40 7.35 -17.69
C HIS A 446 -3.02 7.12 -17.11
N PHE A 447 -2.64 5.86 -16.85
CA PHE A 447 -1.36 5.57 -16.21
C PHE A 447 -0.18 5.90 -17.14
N ASN A 448 -0.18 5.43 -18.39
CA ASN A 448 0.89 5.73 -19.35
C ASN A 448 1.00 7.24 -19.64
N PHE A 449 -0.15 7.94 -19.71
CA PHE A 449 -0.15 9.40 -19.78
C PHE A 449 0.50 10.04 -18.54
N ALA A 450 0.17 9.57 -17.33
CA ALA A 450 0.77 10.05 -16.10
C ALA A 450 2.28 9.82 -16.06
N LEU A 451 2.76 8.66 -16.52
CA LEU A 451 4.19 8.37 -16.65
C LEU A 451 4.89 9.36 -17.59
N ASN A 452 4.28 9.65 -18.75
CA ASN A 452 4.82 10.63 -19.70
C ASN A 452 4.88 12.03 -19.07
N LYS A 453 3.84 12.44 -18.35
CA LYS A 453 3.83 13.72 -17.62
C LYS A 453 4.84 13.79 -16.49
N LEU A 454 5.13 12.67 -15.82
CA LEU A 454 6.22 12.64 -14.85
C LEU A 454 7.59 12.80 -15.50
N ASN A 455 7.81 12.20 -16.67
CA ASN A 455 9.05 12.40 -17.41
C ASN A 455 9.23 13.87 -17.82
N GLU A 456 8.17 14.54 -18.29
CA GLU A 456 8.20 15.99 -18.53
C GLU A 456 8.59 16.76 -17.26
N LEU A 457 7.97 16.45 -16.12
CA LEU A 457 8.27 17.09 -14.85
C LEU A 457 9.72 16.89 -14.41
N SER A 458 10.32 15.74 -14.70
CA SER A 458 11.73 15.46 -14.39
C SER A 458 12.72 16.33 -15.19
N THR A 459 12.29 16.85 -16.34
CA THR A 459 13.11 17.73 -17.20
C THR A 459 12.93 19.21 -16.85
N LEU A 460 11.97 19.54 -15.98
CA LEU A 460 11.68 20.91 -15.61
C LEU A 460 12.85 21.51 -14.81
N SER A 461 13.41 22.60 -15.34
CA SER A 461 14.49 23.32 -14.67
C SER A 461 14.02 23.90 -13.33
N LEU A 462 14.79 23.64 -12.27
CA LEU A 462 14.53 24.16 -10.93
C LEU A 462 14.58 25.70 -10.85
N VAL A 463 15.19 26.35 -11.85
CA VAL A 463 15.37 27.81 -11.99
C VAL A 463 14.17 28.48 -12.66
N ASN A 464 13.21 27.72 -13.19
CA ASN A 464 12.02 28.27 -13.83
C ASN A 464 11.14 29.02 -12.80
N GLN A 465 10.72 30.25 -13.14
CA GLN A 465 9.87 31.11 -12.30
C GLN A 465 8.49 30.48 -12.05
N ASP A 466 7.93 29.77 -13.04
CA ASP A 466 6.63 29.10 -12.94
C ASP A 466 6.71 27.68 -12.34
N TYR A 467 7.89 27.25 -11.88
CA TYR A 467 8.12 25.88 -11.42
C TYR A 467 7.09 25.42 -10.38
N ASN A 468 6.85 26.22 -9.34
CA ASN A 468 5.94 25.83 -8.24
C ASN A 468 4.49 25.69 -8.72
N LYS A 469 4.05 26.55 -9.65
CA LYS A 469 2.72 26.48 -10.24
C LYS A 469 2.57 25.23 -11.09
N ILE A 470 3.51 24.98 -11.99
CA ILE A 470 3.54 23.79 -12.85
C ILE A 470 3.58 22.52 -12.01
N VAL A 471 4.45 22.45 -11.01
CA VAL A 471 4.55 21.30 -10.12
C VAL A 471 3.25 21.09 -9.35
N ASN A 472 2.63 22.13 -8.80
CA ASN A 472 1.35 22.01 -8.11
C ASN A 472 0.25 21.46 -9.02
N ASP A 473 0.16 21.96 -10.25
CA ASP A 473 -0.83 21.49 -11.23
C ASP A 473 -0.60 20.02 -11.60
N TYR A 474 0.65 19.63 -11.86
CA TYR A 474 1.01 18.25 -12.16
C TYR A 474 0.73 17.34 -10.96
N VAL A 475 1.14 17.72 -9.75
CA VAL A 475 0.92 16.93 -8.53
C VAL A 475 -0.58 16.72 -8.29
N ASN A 476 -1.41 17.77 -8.42
CA ASN A 476 -2.86 17.69 -8.28
C ASN A 476 -3.50 16.71 -9.28
N ASN A 477 -3.03 16.70 -10.53
CA ASN A 477 -3.59 15.86 -11.59
C ASN A 477 -3.09 14.42 -11.58
N LEU A 478 -1.85 14.20 -11.12
CA LEU A 478 -1.19 12.90 -11.17
C LEU A 478 -1.47 12.05 -9.93
N ILE A 479 -1.54 12.63 -8.73
CA ILE A 479 -1.80 11.86 -7.49
C ILE A 479 -3.07 10.99 -7.60
N PRO A 480 -4.22 11.48 -8.12
CA PRO A 480 -5.41 10.63 -8.27
C PRO A 480 -5.17 9.36 -9.10
N ILE A 481 -4.44 9.48 -10.22
CA ILE A 481 -4.12 8.35 -11.11
C ILE A 481 -3.27 7.32 -10.35
N PHE A 482 -2.23 7.77 -9.67
CA PHE A 482 -1.38 6.89 -8.86
C PHE A 482 -2.13 6.26 -7.67
N SER A 483 -3.08 6.99 -7.09
CA SER A 483 -3.89 6.47 -5.98
C SER A 483 -4.89 5.40 -6.43
N ILE A 484 -5.47 5.54 -7.63
CA ILE A 484 -6.33 4.52 -8.26
C ILE A 484 -5.49 3.30 -8.64
N TYR A 485 -4.30 3.51 -9.22
CA TYR A 485 -3.35 2.46 -9.56
C TYR A 485 -3.00 1.59 -8.34
N GLU A 486 -2.85 2.18 -7.16
CA GLU A 486 -2.57 1.43 -5.93
C GLU A 486 -3.69 0.41 -5.59
N ILE A 487 -4.96 0.76 -5.76
CA ILE A 487 -6.06 -0.18 -5.47
C ILE A 487 -5.98 -1.42 -6.36
N PHE A 488 -5.58 -1.27 -7.63
CA PHE A 488 -5.33 -2.42 -8.49
C PHE A 488 -4.20 -3.33 -7.98
N ASN A 489 -3.18 -2.76 -7.32
CA ASN A 489 -2.01 -3.49 -6.82
C ASN A 489 -2.19 -4.13 -5.44
N ARG A 490 -3.31 -3.87 -4.76
CA ARG A 490 -3.61 -4.44 -3.45
C ARG A 490 -4.57 -5.61 -3.55
N SER A 491 -4.41 -6.55 -2.63
CA SER A 491 -5.41 -7.61 -2.45
C SER A 491 -6.66 -7.02 -1.78
N LEU A 492 -7.84 -7.52 -2.14
CA LEU A 492 -9.10 -7.11 -1.50
C LEU A 492 -9.07 -7.34 0.00
N SER A 493 -8.35 -8.38 0.42
CA SER A 493 -8.22 -8.78 1.80
C SER A 493 -7.38 -7.81 2.66
N GLU A 494 -6.57 -6.96 2.02
CA GLU A 494 -5.76 -5.93 2.69
C GLU A 494 -6.38 -4.53 2.56
N SER A 495 -7.20 -4.28 1.54
CA SER A 495 -7.69 -2.94 1.20
C SER A 495 -9.19 -2.71 1.40
N VAL A 496 -10.03 -3.76 1.32
CA VAL A 496 -11.51 -3.62 1.30
C VAL A 496 -12.22 -4.54 2.31
N TYR A 497 -11.83 -5.82 2.35
CA TYR A 497 -12.44 -6.86 3.20
C TYR A 497 -11.40 -7.54 4.09
N PRO A 498 -10.88 -6.86 5.11
CA PRO A 498 -9.94 -7.45 6.06
C PRO A 498 -10.43 -8.76 6.70
N GLU A 499 -11.74 -8.94 6.82
CA GLU A 499 -12.42 -10.11 7.38
C GLU A 499 -12.41 -11.35 6.46
N SER A 500 -12.09 -11.20 5.17
CA SER A 500 -12.19 -12.28 4.19
C SER A 500 -11.15 -13.40 4.39
N ILE A 501 -10.12 -13.18 5.21
CA ILE A 501 -9.11 -14.18 5.55
C ILE A 501 -8.91 -14.22 7.06
N PRO A 502 -8.80 -15.42 7.67
CA PRO A 502 -8.46 -15.56 9.08
C PRO A 502 -7.12 -14.89 9.41
N GLN A 503 -7.09 -14.08 10.47
CA GLN A 503 -5.90 -13.35 10.88
C GLN A 503 -4.75 -14.21 11.37
N THR A 504 -5.01 -15.45 11.79
CA THR A 504 -3.98 -16.43 12.14
C THR A 504 -3.03 -16.72 10.98
N LYS A 505 -3.48 -16.47 9.73
CA LYS A 505 -2.64 -16.54 8.53
C LYS A 505 -1.91 -15.23 8.20
N ARG A 506 -2.17 -14.14 8.94
CA ARG A 506 -1.63 -12.78 8.71
C ARG A 506 -0.74 -12.35 9.88
N LEU A 507 0.47 -12.91 9.97
CA LEU A 507 1.45 -12.64 11.03
C LEU A 507 1.64 -11.13 11.28
N GLY A 508 1.68 -10.32 10.21
CA GLY A 508 1.81 -8.86 10.31
C GLY A 508 0.64 -8.17 11.02
N ALA A 509 -0.60 -8.56 10.72
CA ALA A 509 -1.79 -8.01 11.38
C ALA A 509 -1.88 -8.42 12.85
N TYR A 510 -1.45 -9.66 13.17
CA TYR A 510 -1.33 -10.12 14.55
C TYR A 510 -0.29 -9.31 15.34
N ILE A 511 0.88 -9.07 14.75
CA ILE A 511 1.93 -8.24 15.35
C ILE A 511 1.43 -6.80 15.51
N ALA A 512 0.77 -6.23 14.51
CA ALA A 512 0.19 -4.89 14.60
C ALA A 512 -0.82 -4.81 15.76
N SER A 513 -1.77 -5.75 15.83
CA SER A 513 -2.75 -5.85 16.92
C SER A 513 -2.09 -5.96 18.30
N PHE A 514 -1.07 -6.82 18.44
CA PHE A 514 -0.30 -6.97 19.66
C PHE A 514 0.47 -5.70 20.05
N LEU A 515 1.08 -5.00 19.09
CA LEU A 515 1.78 -3.72 19.31
C LEU A 515 0.81 -2.57 19.62
N THR A 516 -0.44 -2.65 19.17
CA THR A 516 -1.48 -1.66 19.48
C THR A 516 -2.30 -1.97 20.73
N SER A 517 -2.15 -3.17 21.29
CA SER A 517 -2.91 -3.60 22.46
C SER A 517 -2.59 -2.75 23.68
N ARG A 518 -3.62 -2.41 24.46
CA ARG A 518 -3.49 -1.73 25.76
C ARG A 518 -2.61 -2.49 26.75
N PHE A 519 -2.42 -3.81 26.53
CA PHE A 519 -1.62 -4.70 27.36
C PHE A 519 -0.15 -4.75 26.97
N ASN A 520 0.26 -4.03 25.92
CA ASN A 520 1.66 -3.94 25.51
C ASN A 520 2.29 -2.61 25.97
N PRO A 521 3.13 -2.61 27.01
CA PRO A 521 3.76 -1.39 27.52
C PRO A 521 4.79 -0.78 26.56
N PHE A 522 5.28 -1.54 25.56
CA PHE A 522 6.26 -1.07 24.56
C PHE A 522 5.62 -0.59 23.25
N GLY A 523 4.30 -0.72 23.13
CA GLY A 523 3.53 -0.47 21.91
C GLY A 523 3.11 1.00 21.71
N VAL A 524 1.91 1.20 21.14
CA VAL A 524 1.31 2.51 20.83
C VAL A 524 1.24 3.45 22.04
N ASN A 525 1.09 2.94 23.26
CA ASN A 525 1.09 3.75 24.48
C ASN A 525 2.43 4.47 24.72
N LEU A 526 3.54 3.77 24.48
CA LEU A 526 4.88 4.34 24.59
C LEU A 526 5.12 5.40 23.51
N MET A 527 4.64 5.14 22.29
CA MET A 527 4.67 6.12 21.19
C MET A 527 3.86 7.37 21.49
N ASN A 528 2.64 7.20 22.01
CA ASN A 528 1.77 8.32 22.38
C ASN A 528 2.39 9.16 23.49
N LEU A 529 3.03 8.51 24.47
CA LEU A 529 3.80 9.21 25.51
C LEU A 529 4.95 10.02 24.90
N PHE A 530 5.72 9.43 23.99
CA PHE A 530 6.83 10.13 23.32
C PHE A 530 6.37 11.29 22.45
N ASN A 531 5.28 11.13 21.68
CA ASN A 531 4.69 12.21 20.89
C ASN A 531 4.19 13.35 21.78
N LYS A 532 3.63 13.05 22.96
CA LYS A 532 3.24 14.07 23.94
C LYS A 532 4.45 14.83 24.48
N LEU A 533 5.51 14.13 24.89
CA LEU A 533 6.74 14.76 25.38
C LEU A 533 7.41 15.62 24.30
N ALA A 534 7.50 15.11 23.07
CA ALA A 534 7.99 15.86 21.91
C ALA A 534 7.20 17.14 21.69
N PHE A 535 5.87 17.05 21.72
CA PHE A 535 4.98 18.20 21.55
C PHE A 535 5.19 19.25 22.63
N TYR A 536 5.30 18.87 23.90
CA TYR A 536 5.53 19.83 24.98
C TYR A 536 6.86 20.59 24.81
N ASN A 537 7.93 19.90 24.43
CA ASN A 537 9.22 20.54 24.18
C ASN A 537 9.16 21.52 23.00
N TRP A 538 8.54 21.09 21.88
CA TRP A 538 8.42 21.93 20.70
C TRP A 538 7.48 23.13 20.91
N SER A 539 6.33 22.91 21.54
CA SER A 539 5.38 23.99 21.86
C SER A 539 6.00 25.03 22.79
N TYR A 540 6.74 24.61 23.82
CA TYR A 540 7.48 25.52 24.68
C TYR A 540 8.49 26.37 23.89
N PHE A 541 9.28 25.74 23.01
CA PHE A 541 10.23 26.45 22.17
C PHE A 541 9.55 27.44 21.21
N ILE A 542 8.44 27.03 20.59
CA ILE A 542 7.67 27.86 19.66
C ILE A 542 7.12 29.10 20.37
N VAL A 543 6.50 28.93 21.53
CA VAL A 543 5.96 30.04 22.34
C VAL A 543 7.09 30.95 22.81
N LYS A 544 8.18 30.39 23.34
CA LYS A 544 9.32 31.17 23.84
C LYS A 544 9.99 32.02 22.75
N ARG A 545 10.03 31.52 21.51
CA ARG A 545 10.70 32.16 20.37
C ARG A 545 9.74 32.93 19.46
N ASP A 546 8.46 33.01 19.81
CA ASP A 546 7.40 33.63 19.01
C ASP A 546 7.41 33.18 17.53
N LEU A 547 7.41 31.86 17.33
CA LEU A 547 7.52 31.25 16.01
C LEU A 547 6.13 30.93 15.45
N ASN A 548 5.83 31.46 14.27
CA ASN A 548 4.74 30.91 13.47
C ASN A 548 5.17 29.58 12.81
N GLN A 549 4.20 28.86 12.22
CA GLN A 549 4.45 27.53 11.65
C GLN A 549 5.55 27.54 10.57
N THR A 550 5.57 28.55 9.70
CA THR A 550 6.56 28.65 8.61
C THR A 550 7.96 28.93 9.17
N ARG A 551 8.08 29.81 10.17
CA ARG A 551 9.35 30.08 10.86
C ARG A 551 9.87 28.83 11.58
N PHE A 552 8.97 28.10 12.24
CA PHE A 552 9.32 26.83 12.88
C PHE A 552 9.81 25.79 11.86
N PHE A 553 9.07 25.59 10.76
CA PHE A 553 9.49 24.74 9.64
C PHE A 553 10.90 25.10 9.15
N ASN A 554 11.15 26.39 8.89
CA ASN A 554 12.45 26.88 8.41
C ASN A 554 13.58 26.60 9.40
N ILE A 555 13.34 26.77 10.71
CA ILE A 555 14.32 26.46 11.75
C ILE A 555 14.65 24.97 11.74
N ILE A 556 13.63 24.10 11.77
CA ILE A 556 13.85 22.66 11.82
C ILE A 556 14.57 22.19 10.56
N PHE A 557 14.19 22.68 9.39
CA PHE A 557 14.78 22.27 8.10
C PHE A 557 16.26 22.65 7.99
N LYS A 558 16.69 23.76 8.62
CA LYS A 558 18.08 24.22 8.62
C LYS A 558 18.99 23.53 9.63
N LEU A 559 18.46 22.63 10.47
CA LEU A 559 19.29 21.95 11.47
C LEU A 559 20.36 21.07 10.81
N PRO A 560 21.60 21.06 11.33
CA PRO A 560 22.74 20.36 10.71
C PRO A 560 22.62 18.82 10.77
N ILE A 561 21.66 18.30 11.54
CA ILE A 561 21.38 16.86 11.64
C ILE A 561 20.87 16.27 10.31
N TRP A 562 20.32 17.11 9.42
CA TRP A 562 19.77 16.71 8.11
C TRP A 562 20.82 16.66 7.00
N LYS A 563 21.96 16.05 7.31
CA LYS A 563 23.17 16.08 6.47
C LYS A 563 23.04 15.44 5.08
N TYR A 564 21.96 14.68 4.82
CA TYR A 564 21.77 14.01 3.53
C TYR A 564 20.91 14.81 2.55
N ILE A 565 20.24 15.87 3.00
CA ILE A 565 19.42 16.72 2.12
C ILE A 565 20.37 17.66 1.33
N PRO A 566 20.36 17.63 -0.02
CA PRO A 566 21.22 18.50 -0.82
C PRO A 566 20.91 19.99 -0.62
N ASN A 567 21.93 20.84 -0.55
CA ASN A 567 21.78 22.29 -0.32
C ASN A 567 20.87 23.00 -1.34
N ASN A 568 20.88 22.57 -2.60
CA ASN A 568 20.01 23.12 -3.64
C ASN A 568 18.52 22.79 -3.39
N ILE A 569 18.23 21.59 -2.87
CA ILE A 569 16.88 21.17 -2.46
C ILE A 569 16.45 21.95 -1.22
N THR A 570 17.36 22.10 -0.25
CA THR A 570 17.13 22.90 0.96
C THR A 570 16.75 24.33 0.64
N LYS A 571 17.51 25.00 -0.24
CA LYS A 571 17.19 26.36 -0.68
C LYS A 571 15.82 26.41 -1.34
N LYS A 572 15.53 25.51 -2.28
CA LYS A 572 14.25 25.49 -3.02
C LYS A 572 13.02 25.34 -2.12
N ILE A 573 13.07 24.42 -1.16
CA ILE A 573 11.96 24.17 -0.21
C ILE A 573 11.72 25.38 0.69
N LEU A 574 12.76 26.15 1.00
CA LEU A 574 12.67 27.36 1.83
C LEU A 574 12.27 28.60 1.01
N ASP A 575 12.70 28.68 -0.25
CA ASP A 575 12.43 29.79 -1.17
C ASP A 575 11.01 29.75 -1.75
N SER A 576 10.29 28.62 -1.69
CA SER A 576 8.91 28.48 -2.19
C SER A 576 7.86 29.33 -1.46
N LYS A 577 8.28 30.12 -0.47
CA LYS A 577 7.43 30.94 0.41
C LYS A 577 7.89 32.38 0.62
N ASN A 578 8.86 32.86 -0.16
CA ASN A 578 9.14 34.29 -0.25
C ASN A 578 8.38 34.91 -1.41
#